data_AF-A0A645G4J4-F1
#
_entry.id   AF-A0A645G4J4-F1
#
_cell.length_a   1.000
_cell.length_b   1.000
_cell.length_c   1.000
_cell.angle_alpha   90.00
_cell.angle_beta   90.00
_cell.angle_gamma   90.00
#
_symmetry.space_group_name_H-M   'P 1'
#
loop_
_entity.id
_entity.type
_entity.pdbx_description
1 polymer ?
#
loop_
_entity_poly.entity_id
_entity_poly.type
_entity_poly.pdbx_seq_one_letter_code
_entity_poly.pdbx_strand_id
1 'polypeptide(L)'
;MPVLLRPGAITRDDIERACGLRPLSKEELTADTPRASGTLLAHYAPNAKVRLMDARQLQSALDILGRDGRNIAIYHRSPLNVTTAQLLLRRMSDEPRDVARELFGMLRNFDDWGAKLIWIETPPDTADWEGVRDRLQRAAAAG
;
A
#
# COMPACT_ATOMS: atom_id res chain seq x y z
N MET A 1 23.97 22.13 -4.62
CA MET A 1 24.48 20.90 -3.95
C MET A 1 23.36 19.87 -3.96
N PRO A 2 23.58 18.62 -4.40
CA PRO A 2 22.50 17.64 -4.49
C PRO A 2 22.13 17.14 -3.08
N VAL A 3 20.82 17.06 -2.79
CA VAL A 3 20.26 16.67 -1.48
C VAL A 3 19.56 15.32 -1.62
N LEU A 4 19.84 14.42 -0.67
CA LEU A 4 19.24 13.09 -0.55
C LEU A 4 17.80 13.21 -0.02
N LEU A 5 16.81 12.76 -0.81
CA LEU A 5 15.40 13.10 -0.60
C LEU A 5 14.45 11.89 -0.43
N ARG A 6 14.85 10.81 0.26
CA ARG A 6 13.88 9.79 0.73
C ARG A 6 14.29 9.13 2.05
N PRO A 7 13.45 9.12 3.09
CA PRO A 7 13.52 8.12 4.14
C PRO A 7 12.89 6.84 3.59
N GLY A 8 13.75 5.91 3.19
CA GLY A 8 13.35 4.58 2.76
C GLY A 8 14.57 3.69 2.62
N ALA A 9 14.74 2.80 3.61
CA ALA A 9 15.74 1.72 3.67
C ALA A 9 17.19 2.07 4.08
N ILE A 10 17.41 3.08 4.91
CA ILE A 10 18.71 3.29 5.57
C ILE A 10 18.46 3.52 7.07
N THR A 11 18.98 2.64 7.92
CA THR A 11 18.90 2.82 9.38
C THR A 11 19.87 3.93 9.82
N ARG A 12 19.65 4.51 11.00
CA ARG A 12 20.46 5.64 11.48
C ARG A 12 21.97 5.30 11.55
N ASP A 13 22.28 4.03 11.82
CA ASP A 13 23.64 3.44 11.80
C ASP A 13 24.28 3.37 10.39
N ASP A 14 23.49 3.20 9.34
CA ASP A 14 23.99 3.13 7.96
C ASP A 14 24.37 4.53 7.43
N ILE A 15 23.80 5.59 8.00
CA ILE A 15 24.11 6.99 7.65
C ILE A 15 25.43 7.44 8.30
N GLU A 16 25.71 7.02 9.54
CA GLU A 16 26.90 7.45 10.30
C GLU A 16 28.20 6.86 9.72
N ARG A 17 28.15 5.62 9.19
CA ARG A 17 29.30 4.98 8.51
C ARG A 17 29.63 5.57 7.14
N ALA A 18 28.66 6.14 6.43
CA ALA A 18 28.86 6.62 5.06
C ALA A 18 29.28 8.10 4.98
N CYS A 19 28.91 8.93 5.96
CA CYS A 19 29.03 10.39 5.82
C CYS A 19 29.72 11.15 6.97
N GLY A 20 30.02 10.50 8.11
CA GLY A 20 30.77 11.13 9.22
C GLY A 20 30.10 12.35 9.88
N LEU A 21 28.83 12.62 9.60
CA LEU A 21 28.10 13.77 10.14
C LEU A 21 26.70 13.36 10.60
N ARG A 22 26.33 13.79 11.82
CA ARG A 22 25.06 13.47 12.48
C ARG A 22 23.91 14.37 12.02
N PRO A 23 22.73 13.80 11.68
CA PRO A 23 21.55 14.60 11.39
C PRO A 23 20.82 15.07 12.67
N LEU A 24 20.29 16.29 12.62
CA LEU A 24 19.64 17.03 13.71
C LEU A 24 18.22 16.53 14.03
N SER A 25 17.75 16.84 15.26
CA SER A 25 16.49 16.35 15.83
C SER A 25 15.29 17.25 15.53
N LYS A 26 14.11 16.71 15.83
CA LYS A 26 12.79 17.17 15.39
C LYS A 26 12.38 18.54 15.99
N GLU A 27 13.15 19.07 16.93
CA GLU A 27 12.88 20.33 17.62
C GLU A 27 13.29 21.60 16.83
N GLU A 28 13.96 21.49 15.68
CA GLU A 28 14.56 22.65 14.98
C GLU A 28 13.91 23.06 13.63
N LEU A 29 12.74 22.52 13.26
CA LEU A 29 12.10 22.87 11.98
C LEU A 29 11.15 24.06 12.08
N THR A 30 11.59 25.24 11.61
CA THR A 30 10.75 26.44 11.40
C THR A 30 9.78 26.29 10.22
N ALA A 31 8.65 26.99 10.32
CA ALA A 31 7.41 26.86 9.54
C ALA A 31 7.49 27.09 8.01
N ASP A 32 8.67 27.32 7.43
CA ASP A 32 8.85 27.72 6.03
C ASP A 32 9.65 26.70 5.21
N THR A 33 9.40 25.42 5.46
CA THR A 33 9.97 24.32 4.68
C THR A 33 8.95 23.86 3.62
N PRO A 34 9.31 23.72 2.33
CA PRO A 34 8.36 23.36 1.28
C PRO A 34 7.66 22.04 1.59
N ARG A 35 6.33 22.07 1.68
CA ARG A 35 5.49 20.89 1.91
C ARG A 35 5.57 19.93 0.72
N ALA A 36 6.28 18.82 0.95
CA ALA A 36 6.05 17.44 0.48
C ALA A 36 5.62 17.17 -0.98
N SER A 37 6.30 16.20 -1.61
CA SER A 37 5.92 15.51 -2.86
C SER A 37 4.61 14.69 -2.78
N GLY A 38 3.51 15.32 -2.35
CA GLY A 38 2.17 14.73 -2.29
C GLY A 38 1.46 14.66 -3.65
N THR A 39 2.05 15.22 -4.71
CA THR A 39 1.47 15.31 -6.06
C THR A 39 1.61 14.04 -6.90
N LEU A 40 2.42 13.06 -6.50
CA LEU A 40 2.57 11.79 -7.24
C LEU A 40 1.42 10.81 -6.99
N LEU A 41 0.72 10.89 -5.85
CA LEU A 41 -0.34 9.93 -5.50
C LEU A 41 -1.59 10.07 -6.38
N ALA A 42 -1.94 11.28 -6.83
CA ALA A 42 -3.08 11.50 -7.71
C ALA A 42 -2.85 10.89 -9.11
N HIS A 43 -1.60 10.79 -9.56
CA HIS A 43 -1.26 10.24 -10.87
C HIS A 43 -1.30 8.69 -10.91
N TYR A 44 -1.41 8.04 -9.73
CA TYR A 44 -1.41 6.59 -9.55
C TYR A 44 -2.64 6.07 -8.81
N ALA A 45 -3.68 6.90 -8.66
CA ALA A 45 -4.96 6.44 -8.13
C ALA A 45 -5.52 5.38 -9.08
N PRO A 46 -5.85 4.17 -8.59
CA PRO A 46 -6.44 3.16 -9.45
C PRO A 46 -7.82 3.63 -9.95
N ASN A 47 -8.19 3.20 -11.16
CA ASN A 47 -9.54 3.47 -11.68
C ASN A 47 -10.59 2.64 -10.93
N ALA A 48 -10.20 1.46 -10.44
CA ALA A 48 -11.06 0.61 -9.63
C ALA A 48 -11.24 1.18 -8.21
N LYS A 49 -12.44 1.00 -7.65
CA LYS A 49 -12.72 1.39 -6.26
C LYS A 49 -12.00 0.44 -5.29
N VAL A 50 -11.09 1.00 -4.50
CA VAL A 50 -10.34 0.24 -3.49
C VAL A 50 -11.10 0.23 -2.16
N ARG A 51 -11.21 -0.95 -1.55
CA ARG A 51 -11.80 -1.14 -0.22
C ARG A 51 -10.84 -1.92 0.67
N LEU A 52 -10.52 -1.33 1.82
CA LEU A 52 -9.76 -2.00 2.88
C LEU A 52 -10.72 -2.75 3.80
N MET A 53 -10.42 -4.01 4.07
CA MET A 53 -11.23 -4.90 4.89
C MET A 53 -10.31 -5.76 5.75
N ASP A 54 -10.72 -6.17 6.94
CA ASP A 54 -10.01 -7.23 7.66
C ASP A 54 -10.32 -8.61 7.03
N ALA A 55 -9.57 -9.65 7.44
CA ALA A 55 -9.73 -10.99 6.90
C ALA A 55 -11.15 -11.56 7.07
N ARG A 56 -11.82 -11.26 8.19
CA ARG A 56 -13.19 -11.75 8.47
C ARG A 56 -14.20 -11.05 7.57
N GLN A 57 -14.09 -9.74 7.46
CA GLN A 57 -14.93 -8.94 6.57
C GLN A 57 -14.75 -9.37 5.10
N LEU A 58 -13.52 -9.68 4.69
CA LEU A 58 -13.22 -10.14 3.35
C LEU A 58 -13.86 -11.50 3.06
N GLN A 59 -13.77 -12.44 3.99
CA GLN A 59 -14.46 -13.73 3.88
C GLN A 59 -15.98 -13.57 3.83
N SER A 60 -16.57 -12.76 4.72
CA SER A 60 -18.02 -12.50 4.70
C SER A 60 -18.47 -11.84 3.39
N ALA A 61 -17.65 -10.94 2.82
CA ALA A 61 -17.94 -10.33 1.53
C ALA A 61 -17.92 -11.36 0.39
N LEU A 62 -16.97 -12.30 0.42
CA LEU A 62 -16.91 -13.43 -0.53
C LEU A 62 -18.12 -14.35 -0.41
N ASP A 63 -18.56 -14.64 0.82
CA ASP A 63 -19.72 -15.51 1.07
C ASP A 63 -21.01 -14.88 0.53
N ILE A 64 -21.17 -13.56 0.67
CA ILE A 64 -22.32 -12.80 0.14
C ILE A 64 -22.25 -12.68 -1.39
N LEU A 65 -21.07 -12.44 -1.94
CA LEU A 65 -20.84 -12.33 -3.38
C LEU A 65 -21.24 -13.61 -4.12
N GLY A 66 -21.05 -14.76 -3.48
CA GLY A 66 -21.38 -16.06 -4.05
C GLY A 66 -20.58 -16.33 -5.31
N ARG A 67 -21.26 -16.63 -6.43
CA ARG A 67 -20.60 -16.99 -7.69
C ARG A 67 -20.27 -15.81 -8.60
N ASP A 68 -20.84 -14.63 -8.38
CA ASP A 68 -20.65 -13.47 -9.27
C ASP A 68 -19.47 -12.59 -8.80
N GLY A 69 -18.25 -12.99 -9.16
CA GLY A 69 -17.02 -12.25 -8.81
C GLY A 69 -16.44 -11.41 -9.96
N ARG A 70 -17.23 -11.11 -10.98
CA ARG A 70 -16.74 -10.43 -12.18
C ARG A 70 -16.17 -9.06 -11.85
N ASN A 71 -15.00 -8.75 -12.42
CA ASN A 71 -14.31 -7.48 -12.24
C ASN A 71 -13.92 -7.18 -10.77
N ILE A 72 -13.82 -8.19 -9.91
CA ILE A 72 -13.30 -8.03 -8.55
C ILE A 72 -11.89 -8.59 -8.47
N ALA A 73 -10.97 -7.78 -7.98
CA ALA A 73 -9.62 -8.22 -7.63
C ALA A 73 -9.44 -8.19 -6.11
N ILE A 74 -8.70 -9.16 -5.58
CA ILE A 74 -8.50 -9.34 -4.14
C ILE A 74 -7.01 -9.45 -3.85
N TYR A 75 -6.52 -8.60 -2.95
CA TYR A 75 -5.17 -8.65 -2.42
C TYR A 75 -5.20 -9.08 -0.94
N HIS A 76 -4.77 -10.30 -0.66
CA HIS A 76 -5.01 -10.97 0.64
C HIS A 76 -3.73 -11.55 1.26
N ARG A 77 -3.68 -11.66 2.58
CA ARG A 77 -2.61 -12.31 3.34
C ARG A 77 -3.08 -13.62 3.94
N SER A 78 -4.27 -13.59 4.53
CA SER A 78 -4.92 -14.73 5.17
C SER A 78 -5.45 -15.70 4.12
N PRO A 79 -5.54 -17.00 4.44
CA PRO A 79 -6.22 -17.96 3.57
C PRO A 79 -7.71 -17.59 3.46
N LEU A 80 -8.22 -17.54 2.22
CA LEU A 80 -9.63 -17.25 1.93
C LEU A 80 -10.27 -18.46 1.26
N ASN A 81 -11.52 -18.74 1.62
CA ASN A 81 -12.33 -19.71 0.91
C ASN A 81 -13.07 -19.01 -0.22
N VAL A 82 -12.68 -19.31 -1.46
CA VAL A 82 -13.22 -18.68 -2.66
C VAL A 82 -13.99 -19.72 -3.48
N THR A 83 -15.24 -19.39 -3.81
CA THR A 83 -16.16 -20.31 -4.48
C THR A 83 -16.33 -20.02 -5.99
N THR A 84 -15.66 -18.99 -6.52
CA THR A 84 -15.75 -18.56 -7.92
C THR A 84 -14.38 -18.30 -8.54
N ALA A 85 -14.20 -18.71 -9.80
CA ALA A 85 -12.98 -18.46 -10.58
C ALA A 85 -13.00 -17.14 -11.36
N GLN A 86 -14.07 -16.34 -11.22
CA GLN A 86 -14.27 -15.11 -12.00
C GLN A 86 -13.54 -13.88 -11.42
N LEU A 87 -12.89 -14.04 -10.27
CA LEU A 87 -12.16 -12.98 -9.57
C LEU A 87 -10.65 -13.18 -9.67
N LEU A 88 -9.90 -12.09 -9.54
CA LEU A 88 -8.44 -12.12 -9.57
C LEU A 88 -7.89 -12.13 -8.14
N LEU A 89 -7.25 -13.21 -7.73
CA LEU A 89 -6.59 -13.32 -6.41
C LEU A 89 -5.11 -13.03 -6.52
N ARG A 90 -4.60 -12.20 -5.60
CA ARG A 90 -3.17 -12.03 -5.36
C ARG A 90 -2.87 -12.15 -3.87
N ARG A 91 -1.89 -12.99 -3.55
CA ARG A 91 -1.32 -13.07 -2.21
C ARG A 91 -0.40 -11.87 -1.99
N MET A 92 -0.59 -11.20 -0.87
CA MET A 92 0.30 -10.15 -0.36
C MET A 92 1.51 -10.80 0.30
N SER A 93 2.69 -10.27 -0.03
CA SER A 93 3.93 -10.70 0.62
C SER A 93 3.85 -10.54 2.13
N ASP A 94 4.51 -11.44 2.86
CA ASP A 94 4.64 -11.33 4.31
C ASP A 94 5.65 -10.24 4.70
N GLU A 95 6.44 -9.73 3.73
CA GLU A 95 7.43 -8.69 3.95
C GLU A 95 6.94 -7.28 3.59
N PRO A 96 6.80 -6.34 4.56
CA PRO A 96 6.25 -5.01 4.31
C PRO A 96 7.04 -4.20 3.27
N ARG A 97 8.36 -4.40 3.18
CA ARG A 97 9.21 -3.70 2.21
C ARG A 97 8.90 -4.10 0.77
N ASP A 98 8.63 -5.37 0.54
CA ASP A 98 8.25 -5.87 -0.79
C ASP A 98 6.88 -5.37 -1.17
N VAL A 99 5.92 -5.42 -0.24
CA VAL A 99 4.58 -4.88 -0.46
C VAL A 99 4.64 -3.39 -0.83
N ALA A 100 5.42 -2.58 -0.10
CA ALA A 100 5.55 -1.15 -0.40
C ALA A 100 6.12 -0.88 -1.80
N ARG A 101 7.03 -1.74 -2.28
CA ARG A 101 7.67 -1.64 -3.59
C ARG A 101 6.75 -2.06 -4.73
N GLU A 102 5.97 -3.12 -4.54
CA GLU A 102 5.13 -3.71 -5.59
C GLU A 102 3.71 -3.13 -5.65
N LEU A 103 3.25 -2.47 -4.57
CA LEU A 103 1.85 -2.03 -4.41
C LEU A 103 1.29 -1.30 -5.64
N PHE A 104 1.99 -0.29 -6.16
CA PHE A 104 1.49 0.49 -7.30
C PHE A 104 1.46 -0.30 -8.61
N GLY A 105 2.45 -1.19 -8.83
CA GLY A 105 2.43 -2.08 -9.98
C GLY A 105 1.28 -3.08 -9.89
N MET A 106 1.02 -3.59 -8.69
CA MET A 106 -0.07 -4.51 -8.41
C MET A 106 -1.45 -3.84 -8.64
N LEU A 107 -1.66 -2.62 -8.13
CA LEU A 107 -2.88 -1.86 -8.37
C LEU A 107 -3.13 -1.60 -9.88
N ARG A 108 -2.07 -1.22 -10.62
CA ARG A 108 -2.17 -1.06 -12.07
C ARG A 108 -2.51 -2.37 -12.78
N ASN A 109 -1.92 -3.48 -12.37
CA ASN A 109 -2.22 -4.80 -12.93
C ASN A 109 -3.70 -5.17 -12.72
N PHE A 110 -4.32 -4.74 -11.61
CA PHE A 110 -5.75 -4.93 -11.38
C PHE A 110 -6.61 -4.07 -12.30
N ASP A 111 -6.25 -2.82 -12.50
CA ASP A 111 -6.93 -1.95 -13.45
C ASP A 111 -6.79 -2.47 -14.89
N ASP A 112 -5.60 -2.91 -15.30
CA ASP A 112 -5.34 -3.46 -16.64
C ASP A 112 -6.11 -4.77 -16.88
N TRP A 113 -6.34 -5.56 -15.83
CA TRP A 113 -7.23 -6.73 -15.88
C TRP A 113 -8.71 -6.34 -16.03
N GLY A 114 -9.07 -5.08 -15.80
CA GLY A 114 -10.42 -4.57 -15.86
C GLY A 114 -11.18 -4.73 -14.54
N ALA A 115 -10.48 -4.73 -13.40
CA ALA A 115 -11.14 -4.68 -12.09
C ALA A 115 -11.95 -3.38 -11.97
N LYS A 116 -13.14 -3.48 -11.39
CA LYS A 116 -13.97 -2.35 -10.98
C LYS A 116 -13.94 -2.15 -9.46
N LEU A 117 -13.69 -3.24 -8.72
CA LEU A 117 -13.53 -3.26 -7.28
C LEU A 117 -12.25 -3.99 -6.92
N ILE A 118 -11.45 -3.39 -6.04
CA ILE A 118 -10.26 -4.00 -5.46
C ILE A 118 -10.50 -4.13 -3.96
N TRP A 119 -10.52 -5.35 -3.45
CA TRP A 119 -10.58 -5.62 -2.02
C TRP A 119 -9.19 -5.94 -1.49
N ILE A 120 -8.75 -5.21 -0.48
CA ILE A 120 -7.41 -5.37 0.08
C ILE A 120 -7.55 -5.70 1.56
N GLU A 121 -6.91 -6.81 1.97
CA GLU A 121 -6.79 -7.16 3.38
C GLU A 121 -5.93 -6.14 4.11
N THR A 122 -6.42 -5.63 5.23
CA THR A 122 -5.73 -4.63 6.04
C THR A 122 -4.46 -5.25 6.63
N PRO A 123 -3.27 -4.66 6.42
CA PRO A 123 -2.04 -5.18 7.01
C PRO A 123 -2.00 -5.02 8.54
N PRO A 124 -1.11 -5.73 9.25
CA PRO A 124 -0.96 -5.68 10.70
C PRO A 124 -0.74 -4.26 11.23
N ASP A 125 -1.17 -4.01 12.46
CA ASP A 125 -0.97 -2.74 13.16
C ASP A 125 0.36 -2.71 13.90
N THR A 126 1.42 -2.86 13.12
CA THR A 126 2.80 -2.84 13.61
C THR A 126 3.61 -1.80 12.83
N ALA A 127 4.65 -1.26 13.46
CA ALA A 127 5.40 -0.10 12.94
C ALA A 127 6.05 -0.34 11.57
N ASP A 128 6.43 -1.57 11.27
CA ASP A 128 6.97 -2.03 9.99
C ASP A 128 5.96 -1.93 8.84
N TRP A 129 4.65 -1.96 9.13
CA TRP A 129 3.56 -1.86 8.14
C TRP A 129 2.96 -0.45 7.99
N GLU A 130 3.34 0.50 8.84
CA GLU A 130 2.80 1.86 8.85
C GLU A 130 2.88 2.52 7.46
N GLY A 131 4.04 2.40 6.81
CA GLY A 131 4.24 2.96 5.48
C GLY A 131 3.41 2.28 4.38
N VAL A 132 3.11 0.99 4.49
CA VAL A 132 2.23 0.30 3.54
C VAL A 132 0.79 0.75 3.76
N ARG A 133 0.37 0.86 5.03
CA ARG A 133 -0.98 1.29 5.40
C ARG A 133 -1.30 2.70 4.94
N ASP A 134 -0.40 3.67 5.16
CA ASP A 134 -0.59 5.04 4.68
C ASP A 134 -0.84 5.07 3.17
N ARG A 135 -0.04 4.33 2.39
CA ARG A 135 -0.22 4.24 0.93
C ARG A 135 -1.55 3.59 0.53
N LEU A 136 -1.94 2.52 1.20
CA LEU A 136 -3.22 1.83 0.96
C LEU A 136 -4.42 2.73 1.29
N GLN A 137 -4.37 3.46 2.40
CA GLN A 137 -5.43 4.40 2.79
C GLN A 137 -5.57 5.53 1.77
N ARG A 138 -4.45 6.04 1.25
CA ARG A 138 -4.48 7.05 0.19
C ARG A 138 -5.04 6.51 -1.13
N ALA A 139 -4.70 5.27 -1.49
CA ALA A 139 -5.28 4.62 -2.66
C ALA A 139 -6.81 4.42 -2.50
N ALA A 140 -7.28 4.08 -1.31
CA ALA A 140 -8.71 3.97 -0.99
C ALA A 140 -9.44 5.31 -0.98
N ALA A 141 -8.76 6.41 -0.62
CA ALA A 141 -9.34 7.74 -0.58
C ALA A 141 -9.40 8.45 -1.95
N ALA A 142 -8.69 7.93 -2.96
CA ALA A 142 -8.56 8.56 -4.27
C ALA A 142 -9.59 8.07 -5.32
N GLY A 143 -10.45 7.10 -4.98
CA GLY A 143 -11.44 6.48 -5.90
C GLY A 143 -12.89 6.52 -5.42
#